data_AF-A0A645IUE0-F1
#
_entry.id   AF-A0A645IUE0-F1
#
_cell.length_a   1.000
_cell.length_b   1.000
_cell.length_c   1.000
_cell.angle_alpha   90.00
_cell.angle_beta   90.00
_cell.angle_gamma   90.00
#
_symmetry.space_group_name_H-M   'P 1'
#
loop_
_entity.id
_entity.type
_entity.pdbx_description
1 polymer ?
#
loop_
_entity_poly.entity_id
_entity_poly.type
_entity_poly.pdbx_seq_one_letter_code
_entity_poly.pdbx_strand_id
1 'polypeptide(L)'
;MVFNVSTAAAIHDAIMLGKPLVERVTTVTCGVNEPGNLLLRVGTRYEDAIHACGGLVEGASKVFAGGPMTGLCAADLDVTATKATNGIVVFDEIQAKAVEESACIRCARCVHVCPIGLHPYLIRTDLDKHDTESAKQHGLMDCVLCSACSFICPARRYLSSSFKTAREDLAAKARR
;
A
#
# COMPACT_ATOMS: atom_id res chain seq x y z
N MET A 1 18.47 10.42 7.89
CA MET A 1 18.06 9.08 7.39
C MET A 1 17.16 8.45 8.43
N VAL A 2 16.02 7.86 8.04
CA VAL A 2 15.06 7.26 8.97
C VAL A 2 14.92 5.79 8.60
N PHE A 3 15.04 4.90 9.58
CA PHE A 3 14.90 3.46 9.38
C PHE A 3 13.69 2.93 10.15
N ASN A 4 12.98 1.97 9.54
CA ASN A 4 12.03 1.14 10.27
C ASN A 4 12.79 0.26 11.28
N VAL A 5 12.17 -0.03 12.42
CA VAL A 5 12.77 -0.88 13.47
C VAL A 5 13.18 -2.25 12.92
N SER A 6 12.38 -2.86 12.05
CA SER A 6 12.69 -4.14 11.40
C SER A 6 13.93 -4.05 10.51
N THR A 7 14.17 -2.89 9.89
CA THR A 7 15.37 -2.65 9.09
C THR A 7 16.60 -2.54 9.99
N ALA A 8 16.51 -1.84 11.12
CA ALA A 8 17.60 -1.77 12.09
C ALA A 8 17.97 -3.16 12.64
N ALA A 9 16.97 -3.98 13.00
CA ALA A 9 17.18 -5.36 13.43
C ALA A 9 17.84 -6.22 12.33
N ALA A 10 17.37 -6.11 11.08
CA ALA A 10 17.97 -6.84 9.96
C ALA A 10 19.42 -6.44 9.66
N ILE A 11 19.78 -5.17 9.87
CA ILE A 11 21.17 -4.70 9.74
C ILE A 11 22.05 -5.33 10.81
N HIS A 12 21.57 -5.38 12.06
CA HIS A 12 22.27 -6.06 13.14
C HIS A 12 22.53 -7.54 12.78
N ASP A 13 21.51 -8.27 12.37
CA ASP A 13 21.62 -9.69 12.04
C ASP A 13 22.58 -9.95 10.87
N ALA A 14 22.57 -9.08 9.86
CA ALA A 14 23.47 -9.20 8.72
C ALA A 14 24.94 -9.00 9.12
N ILE A 15 25.23 -8.03 10.00
CA ILE A 15 26.61 -7.67 10.37
C ILE A 15 27.14 -8.59 11.48
N MET A 16 26.36 -8.77 12.54
CA MET A 16 26.81 -9.51 13.73
C MET A 16 26.68 -11.02 13.58
N LEU A 17 25.63 -11.48 12.89
CA LEU A 17 25.31 -12.91 12.77
C LEU A 17 25.59 -13.48 11.37
N GLY A 18 25.98 -12.64 10.41
CA GLY A 18 26.14 -13.05 9.01
C GLY A 18 24.84 -13.54 8.37
N LYS A 19 23.69 -13.22 8.96
CA LYS A 19 22.38 -13.73 8.54
C LYS A 19 21.72 -12.71 7.60
N PRO A 20 21.54 -13.02 6.31
CA PRO A 20 20.81 -12.14 5.41
C PRO A 20 19.33 -12.06 5.80
N LEU A 21 18.61 -11.08 5.25
CA LEU A 21 17.16 -10.92 5.48
C LEU A 21 16.38 -12.08 4.83
N VAL A 22 16.18 -13.14 5.61
CA VAL A 22 15.48 -14.37 5.21
C VAL A 22 14.09 -14.49 5.83
N GLU A 23 13.79 -13.68 6.83
CA GLU A 23 12.52 -13.69 7.55
C GLU A 23 12.15 -12.30 8.03
N ARG A 24 10.86 -12.09 8.27
CA ARG A 24 10.31 -10.80 8.66
C ARG A 24 9.07 -10.97 9.54
N VAL A 25 9.02 -10.17 10.60
CA VAL A 25 7.82 -10.05 11.43
C VAL A 25 6.71 -9.42 10.59
N THR A 26 5.60 -10.15 10.45
CA THR A 26 4.45 -9.81 9.63
C THR A 26 3.19 -9.89 10.47
N THR A 27 2.42 -8.81 10.53
CA THR A 27 1.14 -8.78 11.24
C THR A 27 0.03 -9.34 10.35
N VAL A 28 -0.64 -10.41 10.79
CA VAL A 28 -1.83 -10.95 10.13
C VAL A 28 -3.05 -10.58 10.97
N THR A 29 -4.03 -9.87 10.38
CA THR A 29 -5.11 -9.26 11.18
C THR A 29 -6.42 -9.04 10.42
N CYS A 30 -7.43 -8.58 11.17
CA CYS A 30 -8.82 -8.37 10.77
C CYS A 30 -9.55 -9.68 10.47
N GLY A 31 -9.76 -10.04 9.21
CA GLY A 31 -10.55 -11.21 8.80
C GLY A 31 -9.89 -12.58 8.98
N VAL A 32 -9.23 -12.82 10.12
CA VAL A 32 -8.66 -14.10 10.53
C VAL A 32 -9.10 -14.46 11.95
N ASN A 33 -9.21 -15.76 12.26
CA ASN A 33 -9.73 -16.23 13.55
C ASN A 33 -8.80 -15.87 14.72
N GLU A 34 -7.49 -15.93 14.52
CA GLU A 34 -6.47 -15.65 15.53
C GLU A 34 -5.45 -14.62 15.02
N PRO A 35 -5.77 -13.31 15.07
CA PRO A 35 -4.86 -12.25 14.65
C PRO A 35 -3.56 -12.27 15.45
N GLY A 36 -2.42 -12.04 14.77
CA GLY A 36 -1.13 -12.15 15.42
C GLY A 36 0.04 -11.59 14.62
N ASN A 37 1.21 -11.54 15.26
CA ASN A 37 2.46 -11.20 14.61
C ASN A 37 3.26 -12.48 14.39
N LEU A 38 3.49 -12.83 13.13
CA LEU A 38 4.19 -14.04 12.73
C LEU A 38 5.59 -13.71 12.24
N LEU A 39 6.58 -14.54 12.57
CA LEU A 39 7.90 -14.47 11.95
C LEU A 39 7.88 -15.33 10.68
N LEU A 40 7.63 -14.69 9.53
CA LEU A 40 7.47 -15.39 8.25
C LEU A 40 8.78 -15.42 7.48
N ARG A 41 9.06 -16.52 6.78
CA ARG A 41 10.16 -16.60 5.82
C ARG A 41 9.79 -15.82 4.56
N VAL A 42 10.79 -15.21 3.93
CA VAL A 42 10.61 -14.65 2.58
C VAL A 42 10.30 -15.83 1.65
N GLY A 43 9.16 -15.78 0.98
CA GLY A 43 8.62 -16.85 0.15
C GLY A 43 7.44 -17.61 0.77
N THR A 44 7.09 -17.40 2.05
CA THR A 44 5.91 -18.05 2.67
C THR A 44 4.63 -17.60 1.96
N ARG A 45 3.73 -18.53 1.60
CA ARG A 45 2.47 -18.21 0.94
C ARG A 45 1.51 -17.53 1.92
N TYR A 46 0.64 -16.66 1.41
CA TYR A 46 -0.32 -15.96 2.26
C TYR A 46 -1.34 -16.93 2.86
N GLU A 47 -1.71 -17.96 2.10
CA GLU A 47 -2.51 -19.09 2.58
C GLU A 47 -1.92 -19.72 3.85
N ASP A 48 -0.63 -20.06 3.85
CA ASP A 48 0.04 -20.68 5.01
C ASP A 48 0.05 -19.74 6.23
N ALA A 49 0.32 -18.45 6.00
CA ALA A 49 0.31 -17.44 7.06
C ALA A 49 -1.09 -17.23 7.66
N ILE A 50 -2.13 -17.26 6.82
CA ILE A 50 -3.53 -17.15 7.26
C ILE A 50 -3.96 -18.41 8.01
N HIS A 51 -3.56 -19.60 7.53
CA HIS A 51 -3.81 -20.87 8.22
C HIS A 51 -3.16 -20.90 9.61
N ALA A 52 -1.94 -20.37 9.74
CA ALA A 52 -1.27 -20.23 11.04
C ALA A 52 -2.01 -19.30 12.02
N CYS A 53 -2.87 -18.42 11.51
CA CYS A 53 -3.77 -17.55 12.27
C CYS A 53 -5.20 -18.11 12.38
N GLY A 54 -5.36 -19.43 12.31
CA GLY A 54 -6.65 -20.09 12.47
C GLY A 54 -7.57 -20.00 11.25
N GLY A 55 -7.08 -19.53 10.09
CA GLY A 55 -7.86 -19.41 8.87
C GLY A 55 -8.69 -18.12 8.78
N LEU A 56 -9.43 -17.99 7.68
CA LEU A 56 -10.31 -16.85 7.41
C LEU A 56 -11.59 -16.93 8.24
N VAL A 57 -12.08 -15.78 8.69
CA VAL A 57 -13.43 -15.66 9.25
C VAL A 57 -14.48 -15.72 8.14
N GLU A 58 -15.72 -16.05 8.49
CA GLU A 58 -16.85 -15.94 7.57
C GLU A 58 -17.03 -14.47 7.11
N GLY A 59 -17.26 -14.26 5.81
CA GLY A 59 -17.38 -12.93 5.22
C GLY A 59 -16.04 -12.24 4.89
N ALA A 60 -14.90 -12.93 5.03
CA ALA A 60 -13.62 -12.45 4.50
C ALA A 60 -13.69 -12.31 2.97
N SER A 61 -13.25 -11.16 2.45
CA SER A 61 -13.43 -10.79 1.05
C SER A 61 -12.11 -10.49 0.33
N LYS A 62 -11.31 -9.55 0.86
CA LYS A 62 -10.07 -9.10 0.18
C LYS A 62 -8.88 -9.18 1.09
N VAL A 63 -7.76 -9.65 0.57
CA VAL A 63 -6.48 -9.71 1.28
C VAL A 63 -5.54 -8.64 0.75
N PHE A 64 -4.98 -7.82 1.64
CA PHE A 64 -4.02 -6.79 1.31
C PHE A 64 -2.61 -7.17 1.79
N ALA A 65 -1.69 -7.20 0.83
CA ALA A 65 -0.25 -7.36 1.03
C ALA A 65 0.36 -6.05 1.55
N GLY A 66 0.55 -5.94 2.86
CA GLY A 66 1.09 -4.76 3.54
C GLY A 66 0.07 -4.14 4.50
N GLY A 67 -0.03 -2.81 4.49
CA GLY A 67 -1.00 -2.07 5.30
C GLY A 67 -2.24 -1.67 4.49
N PRO A 68 -3.31 -1.20 5.14
CA PRO A 68 -4.57 -0.83 4.48
C PRO A 68 -4.44 0.36 3.50
N MET A 69 -3.36 1.14 3.61
CA MET A 69 -3.16 2.38 2.85
C MET A 69 -2.26 2.20 1.63
N THR A 70 -1.18 1.43 1.77
CA THR A 70 -0.14 1.26 0.76
C THR A 70 -0.05 -0.17 0.23
N GLY A 71 -0.76 -1.10 0.87
CA GLY A 71 -0.78 -2.49 0.48
C GLY A 71 -1.48 -2.71 -0.85
N LEU A 72 -1.06 -3.75 -1.55
CA LEU A 72 -1.69 -4.20 -2.78
C LEU A 72 -2.75 -5.25 -2.43
N CYS A 73 -3.90 -5.18 -3.11
CA CYS A 73 -4.87 -6.28 -3.04
C CYS A 73 -4.24 -7.49 -3.73
N ALA A 74 -4.10 -8.59 -2.99
CA ALA A 74 -3.67 -9.87 -3.54
C ALA A 74 -4.76 -10.38 -4.49
N ALA A 75 -4.35 -10.93 -5.63
CA ALA A 75 -5.27 -11.55 -6.60
C ALA A 75 -5.74 -12.92 -6.11
N ASP A 76 -4.86 -13.62 -5.39
CA ASP A 76 -5.02 -14.97 -4.87
C ASP A 76 -4.20 -15.11 -3.57
N LEU A 77 -4.40 -16.23 -2.86
CA LEU A 77 -3.66 -16.53 -1.62
C LEU A 77 -2.34 -17.29 -1.88
N ASP A 78 -2.05 -17.63 -3.14
CA ASP A 78 -0.82 -18.29 -3.57
C ASP A 78 0.37 -17.31 -3.62
N VAL A 79 0.09 -16.00 -3.63
CA VAL A 79 1.12 -14.97 -3.49
C VAL A 79 1.95 -15.15 -2.21
N THR A 80 3.22 -14.75 -2.31
CA THR A 80 4.21 -15.00 -1.26
C THR A 80 4.63 -13.75 -0.53
N ALA A 81 5.00 -13.91 0.74
CA ALA A 81 5.58 -12.89 1.58
C ALA A 81 6.96 -12.50 1.04
N THR A 82 7.17 -11.21 0.86
CA THR A 82 8.44 -10.65 0.40
C THR A 82 9.15 -9.95 1.56
N LYS A 83 10.38 -9.51 1.32
CA LYS A 83 11.11 -8.64 2.27
C LYS A 83 10.37 -7.34 2.66
N ALA A 84 9.37 -6.94 1.88
CA ALA A 84 8.56 -5.73 2.10
C ALA A 84 7.19 -6.03 2.72
N THR A 85 6.83 -7.31 2.90
CA THR A 85 5.56 -7.71 3.49
C THR A 85 5.64 -7.54 5.01
N ASN A 86 5.05 -6.46 5.52
CA ASN A 86 4.99 -6.16 6.97
C ASN A 86 3.65 -6.54 7.58
N GLY A 87 2.64 -6.74 6.75
CA GLY A 87 1.30 -7.06 7.17
C GLY A 87 0.56 -7.84 6.09
N ILE A 88 -0.41 -8.62 6.53
CA ILE A 88 -1.43 -9.28 5.72
C ILE A 88 -2.75 -8.90 6.36
N VAL A 89 -3.46 -7.94 5.76
CA VAL A 89 -4.71 -7.41 6.31
C VAL A 89 -5.86 -8.00 5.50
N VAL A 90 -6.76 -8.69 6.18
CA VAL A 90 -7.94 -9.29 5.54
C VAL A 90 -9.17 -8.44 5.82
N PHE A 91 -9.80 -7.92 4.79
CA PHE A 91 -11.03 -7.14 4.90
C PHE A 91 -12.27 -8.00 4.69
N ASP A 92 -13.31 -7.69 5.46
CA ASP A 92 -14.66 -8.21 5.24
C ASP A 92 -15.33 -7.58 4.01
N GLU A 93 -16.49 -8.09 3.61
CA GLU A 93 -17.26 -7.57 2.47
C GLU A 93 -17.63 -6.08 2.59
N ILE A 94 -17.90 -5.60 3.81
CA ILE A 94 -18.32 -4.21 4.06
C ILE A 94 -17.15 -3.27 3.82
N GLN A 95 -15.98 -3.62 4.36
CA GLN A 95 -14.72 -2.89 4.22
C GLN A 95 -14.16 -2.98 2.79
N ALA A 96 -14.35 -4.13 2.12
CA ALA A 96 -13.90 -4.39 0.77
C ALA A 96 -14.75 -3.69 -0.31
N LYS A 97 -15.93 -3.17 0.06
CA LYS A 97 -16.86 -2.55 -0.89
C LYS A 97 -16.23 -1.35 -1.58
N ALA A 98 -16.13 -1.43 -2.91
CA ALA A 98 -15.68 -0.30 -3.72
C ALA A 98 -16.70 0.83 -3.61
N VAL A 99 -16.21 2.05 -3.39
CA VAL A 99 -17.04 3.26 -3.42
C VAL A 99 -16.76 3.97 -4.72
N GLU A 100 -17.81 4.33 -5.46
CA GLU A 100 -17.64 5.05 -6.72
C GLU A 100 -17.02 6.44 -6.48
N GLU A 101 -16.14 6.83 -7.40
CA GLU A 101 -15.62 8.20 -7.41
C GLU A 101 -16.76 9.16 -7.75
N SER A 102 -16.83 10.26 -7.03
CA SER A 102 -17.67 11.42 -7.40
C SER A 102 -16.79 12.62 -7.77
N ALA A 103 -17.43 13.70 -8.23
CA ALA A 103 -16.74 14.90 -8.61
C ALA A 103 -16.00 15.56 -7.44
N CYS A 104 -14.81 16.10 -7.70
CA CYS A 104 -14.04 16.82 -6.69
C CYS A 104 -14.76 18.12 -6.29
N ILE A 105 -15.11 18.25 -5.02
CA ILE A 105 -15.75 19.45 -4.44
C ILE A 105 -14.75 20.53 -3.98
N ARG A 106 -13.46 20.38 -4.28
CA ARG A 106 -12.37 21.33 -3.97
C ARG A 106 -12.25 21.73 -2.48
N CYS A 107 -12.59 20.81 -1.57
CA CYS A 107 -12.53 21.05 -0.12
C CYS A 107 -11.11 21.16 0.50
N ALA A 108 -10.04 21.07 -0.30
CA ALA A 108 -8.63 21.14 0.11
C ALA A 108 -8.13 20.12 1.17
N ARG A 109 -8.96 19.20 1.69
CA ARG A 109 -8.55 18.18 2.68
C ARG A 109 -7.33 17.36 2.26
N CYS A 110 -7.23 17.02 0.98
CA CYS A 110 -6.10 16.29 0.42
C CYS A 110 -4.75 17.04 0.54
N VAL A 111 -4.77 18.38 0.57
CA VAL A 111 -3.60 19.23 0.75
C VAL A 111 -3.15 19.17 2.21
N HIS A 112 -4.11 19.34 3.15
CA HIS A 112 -3.81 19.37 4.59
C HIS A 112 -3.21 18.06 5.13
N VAL A 113 -3.60 16.90 4.57
CA VAL A 113 -3.07 15.61 5.01
C VAL A 113 -1.79 15.18 4.27
N CYS A 114 -1.32 15.97 3.30
CA CYS A 114 -0.16 15.58 2.50
C CYS A 114 1.13 15.74 3.32
N PRO A 115 1.87 14.64 3.61
CA PRO A 115 3.05 14.72 4.48
C PRO A 115 4.24 15.43 3.85
N ILE A 116 4.21 15.66 2.53
CA ILE A 116 5.26 16.30 1.74
C ILE A 116 4.79 17.61 1.11
N GLY A 117 3.60 18.12 1.48
CA GLY A 117 3.14 19.45 1.07
C GLY A 117 2.70 19.60 -0.39
N LEU A 118 2.33 18.52 -1.08
CA LEU A 118 1.80 18.60 -2.45
C LEU A 118 0.35 19.13 -2.49
N HIS A 119 -0.12 19.45 -3.69
CA HIS A 119 -1.53 19.71 -3.99
C HIS A 119 -2.16 18.55 -4.80
N PRO A 120 -2.55 17.42 -4.17
CA PRO A 120 -3.02 16.23 -4.89
C PRO A 120 -4.18 16.48 -5.86
N TYR A 121 -5.09 17.40 -5.52
CA TYR A 121 -6.23 17.68 -6.40
C TYR A 121 -5.81 18.29 -7.73
N LEU A 122 -4.72 19.09 -7.78
CA LEU A 122 -4.20 19.67 -9.02
C LEU A 122 -3.62 18.56 -9.89
N ILE A 123 -2.71 17.76 -9.32
CA ILE A 123 -2.08 16.61 -10.01
C ILE A 123 -3.17 15.71 -10.61
N ARG A 124 -4.21 15.37 -9.83
CA ARG A 124 -5.29 14.54 -10.35
C ARG A 124 -6.11 15.24 -11.45
N THR A 125 -6.32 16.54 -11.34
CA THR A 125 -7.04 17.32 -12.38
C THR A 125 -6.28 17.30 -13.70
N ASP A 126 -4.95 17.37 -13.67
CA ASP A 126 -4.13 17.31 -14.87
C ASP A 126 -4.15 15.90 -15.48
N LEU A 127 -4.05 14.86 -14.62
CA LEU A 127 -4.14 13.47 -15.06
C LEU A 127 -5.51 13.12 -15.67
N ASP A 128 -6.61 13.67 -15.13
CA ASP A 128 -7.94 13.52 -15.73
C ASP A 128 -8.01 14.11 -17.15
N LYS A 129 -7.18 15.12 -17.45
CA LYS A 129 -7.05 15.73 -18.78
C LYS A 129 -5.98 15.05 -19.64
N HIS A 130 -5.37 13.98 -19.15
CA HIS A 130 -4.20 13.32 -19.74
C HIS A 130 -2.95 14.22 -19.87
N ASP A 131 -2.91 15.36 -19.15
CA ASP A 131 -1.78 16.29 -19.16
C ASP A 131 -0.73 15.86 -18.14
N THR A 132 0.13 14.95 -18.58
CA THR A 132 1.15 14.37 -17.71
C THR A 132 2.31 15.34 -17.43
N GLU A 133 2.56 16.29 -18.32
CA GLU A 133 3.63 17.27 -18.13
C GLU A 133 3.26 18.29 -17.04
N SER A 134 2.03 18.81 -17.05
CA SER A 134 1.54 19.64 -15.95
C SER A 134 1.49 18.87 -14.63
N ALA A 135 1.09 17.59 -14.66
CA ALA A 135 1.11 16.75 -13.45
C ALA A 135 2.52 16.61 -12.86
N LYS A 136 3.57 16.47 -13.70
CA LYS A 136 4.97 16.48 -13.25
C LYS A 136 5.36 17.81 -12.63
N GLN A 137 5.00 18.92 -13.26
CA GLN A 137 5.27 20.27 -12.73
C GLN A 137 4.63 20.50 -11.36
N HIS A 138 3.45 19.90 -11.13
CA HIS A 138 2.77 19.92 -9.83
C HIS A 138 3.28 18.87 -8.83
N GLY A 139 4.40 18.19 -9.10
CA GLY A 139 5.07 17.31 -8.14
C GLY A 139 4.60 15.85 -8.15
N LEU A 140 4.04 15.35 -9.27
CA LEU A 140 3.68 13.93 -9.42
C LEU A 140 4.85 12.99 -9.04
N MET A 141 6.08 13.34 -9.43
CA MET A 141 7.26 12.52 -9.18
C MET A 141 7.74 12.55 -7.73
N ASP A 142 7.41 13.61 -7.00
CA ASP A 142 7.77 13.78 -5.59
C ASP A 142 6.82 13.02 -4.65
N CYS A 143 5.65 12.58 -5.17
CA CYS A 143 4.67 11.85 -4.38
C CYS A 143 5.24 10.57 -3.76
N VAL A 144 5.13 10.43 -2.43
CA VAL A 144 5.56 9.23 -1.69
C VAL A 144 4.52 8.10 -1.65
N LEU A 145 3.40 8.24 -2.36
CA LEU A 145 2.34 7.22 -2.50
C LEU A 145 1.79 6.70 -1.15
N CYS A 146 1.70 7.56 -0.13
CA CYS A 146 1.19 7.18 1.20
C CYS A 146 -0.35 7.01 1.27
N SER A 147 -1.08 7.38 0.22
CA SER A 147 -2.55 7.28 0.11
C SER A 147 -3.39 8.08 1.12
N ALA A 148 -2.80 8.91 1.98
CA ALA A 148 -3.53 9.74 2.95
C ALA A 148 -4.58 10.64 2.27
N CYS A 149 -4.22 11.21 1.12
CA CYS A 149 -5.11 12.07 0.33
C CYS A 149 -6.33 11.33 -0.24
N SER A 150 -6.15 10.08 -0.71
CA SER A 150 -7.25 9.25 -1.21
C SER A 150 -8.20 8.88 -0.08
N PHE A 151 -7.66 8.52 1.09
CA PHE A 151 -8.46 8.09 2.23
C PHE A 151 -9.35 9.21 2.79
N ILE A 152 -8.81 10.42 2.94
CA ILE A 152 -9.57 11.55 3.50
C ILE A 152 -10.56 12.18 2.50
N CYS A 153 -10.48 11.83 1.21
CA CYS A 153 -11.27 12.46 0.17
C CYS A 153 -12.76 12.12 0.32
N PRO A 154 -13.66 13.10 0.57
CA PRO A 154 -15.09 12.83 0.68
C PRO A 154 -15.69 12.36 -0.65
N ALA A 155 -15.10 12.78 -1.77
CA ALA A 155 -15.48 12.36 -3.11
C ALA A 155 -14.88 11.01 -3.53
N ARG A 156 -14.14 10.33 -2.63
CA ARG A 156 -13.50 9.01 -2.84
C ARG A 156 -12.62 8.92 -4.10
N ARG A 157 -12.03 10.05 -4.50
CA ARG A 157 -11.10 10.13 -5.62
C ARG A 157 -9.88 9.23 -5.36
N TYR A 158 -9.58 8.33 -6.30
CA TYR A 158 -8.42 7.45 -6.37
C TYR A 158 -7.13 8.21 -6.70
N LEU A 159 -6.79 9.21 -5.90
CA LEU A 159 -5.62 10.09 -6.11
C LEU A 159 -4.32 9.29 -6.20
N SER A 160 -3.96 8.59 -5.12
CA SER A 160 -2.72 7.81 -5.01
C SER A 160 -2.59 6.72 -6.09
N SER A 161 -3.69 6.03 -6.41
CA SER A 161 -3.69 4.99 -7.45
C SER A 161 -3.42 5.60 -8.83
N SER A 162 -4.09 6.70 -9.19
CA SER A 162 -3.83 7.39 -10.46
C SER A 162 -2.40 7.92 -10.55
N PHE A 163 -1.84 8.41 -9.44
CA PHE A 163 -0.46 8.89 -9.42
C PHE A 163 0.53 7.74 -9.64
N LYS A 164 0.29 6.59 -9.01
CA LYS A 164 1.11 5.40 -9.21
C LYS A 164 1.10 4.95 -10.68
N THR A 165 -0.08 4.79 -11.28
CA THR A 165 -0.22 4.41 -12.69
C THR A 165 0.47 5.40 -13.61
N ALA A 166 0.26 6.70 -13.43
CA ALA A 166 0.90 7.73 -14.24
C ALA A 166 2.43 7.69 -14.15
N ARG A 167 3.00 7.45 -12.96
CA ARG A 167 4.45 7.30 -12.77
C ARG A 167 5.00 6.04 -13.47
N GLU A 168 4.27 4.94 -13.40
CA GLU A 168 4.63 3.68 -14.07
C GLU A 168 4.61 3.86 -15.60
N ASP A 169 3.59 4.51 -16.14
CA ASP A 169 3.48 4.81 -17.57
C ASP A 169 4.61 5.72 -18.06
N LEU A 170 4.97 6.74 -17.28
CA LEU A 170 6.10 7.62 -17.57
C LEU A 170 7.43 6.85 -17.57
N ALA A 171 7.64 6.01 -16.56
CA ALA A 171 8.84 5.19 -16.47
C ALA A 171 8.94 4.18 -17.62
N ALA A 172 7.81 3.62 -18.06
CA ALA A 172 7.76 2.72 -19.21
C ALA A 172 8.09 3.44 -20.54
N LYS A 173 7.59 4.68 -20.71
CA LYS A 173 7.91 5.51 -21.89
C LYS A 173 9.39 5.93 -21.93
N ALA A 174 10.01 6.23 -20.80
CA ALA A 174 11.41 6.63 -20.72
C ALA A 174 12.41 5.49 -21.00
N ARG A 175 11.96 4.23 -20.98
CA ARG A 175 12.77 3.04 -21.30
C ARG A 175 12.75 2.69 -22.79
N ARG A 176 11.95 3.39 -23.61
CA ARG A 176 11.89 3.24 -25.07
C ARG A 176 12.69 4.35 -25.72
#